data_AF-A0A6J1GZD3-F1
#
_entry.id   AF-A0A6J1GZD3-F1
#
_cell.length_a   1.000
_cell.length_b   1.000
_cell.length_c   1.000
_cell.angle_alpha   90.00
_cell.angle_beta   90.00
_cell.angle_gamma   90.00
#
_symmetry.space_group_name_H-M   'P 1'
#
loop_
_entity.id
_entity.type
_entity.pdbx_description
1 polymer ?
#
loop_
_entity_poly.entity_id
_entity_poly.type
_entity_poly.pdbx_seq_one_letter_code
_entity_poly.pdbx_strand_id
1 'polypeptide(L)'
;MAKEERGEKVMVVQDGSRKLSWNGGMGSIEWMVRNCGFRKGDEIKLLLVLHQVNNPSMYALMEASMMGHKQRVDSNSMIGLNDNLIAKESARKLEEYTNNERMLEILQLCELKKIRFKVEVHAGPSAKKVALEAATSYKPTWVILDRRTKRDRKFFLKNLSCKISRMKKNNTVAELRGKLGMEYGREEEEKELAKASPSHQFSYAEMIPGSPHPTQTSPPKKDAEETDFFETQLGWRLGNNKRPPSLCKSSSSYNIKESKSSILQVVRRKEASSGGGDSSSCPFSISDDDFKISACSICHIRRPFVGWRRDFTYAELHAATNGFSDRNFLSEGGFGSVYRGEIDGIRIAVKQHKLASSQGEKEFRSEVSVLSKVSHENLVMLLGTCREATRRLLLVYEYVCHGSLEKHLSRTARRPLSWEKRMKIARGVARGLQYLHENNIIHRDMRPNNILITHDYESRLGDFGLARTQYEDSAETRVVGTLGYLAPEYAEFGKVSTKTDVYAFGVVLLQLITGLRTTDMIFEGKSLVGWARPLLKERNYPDLIDPRIADCHDFYQLFWMVDVVVKCLRKDPRKRITMTKVLEYFNYLMDGDPTGNSKDFSPAESFTPTNG
;
A
#
# COMPACT_ATOMS: atom_id res chain seq x y z
N MET A 1 54.04 -11.48 -37.53
CA MET A 1 53.19 -11.80 -36.37
C MET A 1 52.27 -10.62 -36.12
N ALA A 2 50.95 -10.80 -36.19
CA ALA A 2 50.01 -9.72 -35.89
C ALA A 2 50.06 -9.41 -34.38
N LYS A 3 50.14 -8.13 -34.01
CA LYS A 3 49.91 -7.72 -32.60
C LYS A 3 48.48 -8.09 -32.26
N GLU A 4 48.31 -8.96 -31.28
CA GLU A 4 47.00 -9.27 -30.71
C GLU A 4 46.41 -7.99 -30.11
N GLU A 5 45.38 -7.41 -30.74
CA GLU A 5 44.75 -6.19 -30.23
C GLU A 5 44.14 -6.49 -28.86
N ARG A 6 44.78 -5.98 -27.81
CA ARG A 6 44.35 -6.17 -26.43
C ARG A 6 43.00 -5.45 -26.23
N GLY A 7 41.92 -6.24 -26.18
CA GLY A 7 40.54 -5.75 -26.01
C GLY A 7 40.38 -4.79 -24.84
N GLU A 8 39.49 -3.82 -24.99
CA GLU A 8 39.27 -2.76 -23.99
C GLU A 8 38.62 -3.36 -22.74
N LYS A 9 39.22 -3.09 -21.57
CA LYS A 9 38.66 -3.45 -20.26
C LYS A 9 37.86 -2.29 -19.71
N VAL A 10 36.54 -2.42 -19.73
CA VAL A 10 35.61 -1.37 -19.34
C VAL A 10 34.94 -1.72 -18.02
N MET A 11 35.07 -0.84 -17.03
CA MET A 11 34.36 -0.96 -15.75
C MET A 11 33.23 0.06 -15.69
N VAL A 12 31.99 -0.41 -15.52
CA VAL A 12 30.81 0.42 -15.32
C VAL A 12 30.49 0.45 -13.83
N VAL A 13 30.60 1.62 -13.19
CA VAL A 13 30.39 1.78 -11.75
C VAL A 13 29.00 2.33 -11.47
N GLN A 14 28.16 1.52 -10.82
CA GLN A 14 26.75 1.84 -10.56
C GLN A 14 26.40 1.74 -9.07
N ASP A 15 25.48 2.62 -8.61
CA ASP A 15 24.87 2.57 -7.28
C ASP A 15 23.93 1.35 -7.16
N GLY A 16 24.45 0.24 -6.61
CA GLY A 16 23.71 -1.02 -6.45
C GLY A 16 22.63 -0.96 -5.36
N SER A 17 22.73 0.00 -4.43
CA SER A 17 21.88 0.10 -3.23
C SER A 17 20.43 0.55 -3.48
N ARG A 18 19.96 0.57 -4.74
CA ARG A 18 18.57 0.91 -5.09
C ARG A 18 17.90 -0.19 -5.92
N LYS A 19 16.57 -0.15 -6.01
CA LYS A 19 15.81 -1.04 -6.89
C LYS A 19 16.23 -0.82 -8.34
N LEU A 20 16.41 -1.93 -9.06
CA LEU A 20 16.70 -1.92 -10.49
C LEU A 20 15.52 -1.30 -11.26
N SER A 21 15.83 -0.44 -12.24
CA SER A 21 14.81 0.28 -13.02
C SER A 21 15.32 0.67 -14.40
N TRP A 22 14.41 0.68 -15.38
CA TRP A 22 14.69 1.03 -16.77
C TRP A 22 15.35 2.41 -16.91
N ASN A 23 14.69 3.43 -16.36
CA ASN A 23 15.10 4.83 -16.43
C ASN A 23 16.34 5.19 -15.59
N GLY A 24 16.87 4.26 -14.80
CA GLY A 24 17.94 4.51 -13.81
C GLY A 24 19.16 3.59 -13.88
N GLY A 25 19.11 2.48 -14.62
CA GLY A 25 20.21 1.52 -14.69
C GLY A 25 20.27 0.75 -16.02
N MET A 26 19.23 -0.03 -16.32
CA MET A 26 19.23 -0.93 -17.49
C MET A 26 19.37 -0.21 -18.82
N GLY A 27 18.57 0.83 -19.06
CA GLY A 27 18.64 1.59 -20.31
C GLY A 27 19.99 2.29 -20.51
N SER A 28 20.76 2.51 -19.44
CA SER A 28 22.14 3.03 -19.53
C SER A 28 23.11 1.96 -20.04
N ILE A 29 23.00 0.72 -19.54
CA ILE A 29 23.86 -0.41 -19.92
C ILE A 29 23.55 -0.82 -21.37
N GLU A 30 22.27 -0.95 -21.72
CA GLU A 30 21.84 -1.29 -23.07
C GLU A 30 22.30 -0.23 -24.08
N TRP A 31 22.09 1.06 -23.78
CA TRP A 31 22.55 2.14 -24.64
C TRP A 31 24.07 2.07 -24.85
N MET A 32 24.83 1.80 -23.80
CA MET A 32 26.29 1.66 -23.88
C MET A 32 26.70 0.46 -24.77
N VAL A 33 26.15 -0.73 -24.57
CA VAL A 33 26.46 -1.93 -25.39
C VAL A 33 26.06 -1.75 -26.86
N ARG A 34 25.00 -0.98 -27.14
CA ARG A 34 24.58 -0.63 -28.50
C ARG A 34 25.46 0.44 -29.14
N ASN A 35 25.83 1.51 -28.42
CA ASN A 35 26.35 2.76 -29.00
C ASN A 35 27.83 3.10 -28.70
N CYS A 36 28.51 2.42 -27.76
CA CYS A 36 29.90 2.75 -27.40
C CYS A 36 30.99 2.11 -28.29
N GLY A 37 30.62 1.41 -29.37
CA GLY A 37 31.58 0.93 -30.38
C GLY A 37 32.47 -0.23 -29.97
N PHE A 38 32.06 -1.03 -28.97
CA PHE A 38 32.83 -2.19 -28.49
C PHE A 38 33.15 -3.20 -29.60
N ARG A 39 34.36 -3.76 -29.54
CA ARG A 39 34.94 -4.71 -30.48
C ARG A 39 34.94 -6.13 -29.90
N LYS A 40 35.09 -7.12 -30.79
CA LYS A 40 35.27 -8.53 -30.41
C LYS A 40 36.46 -8.66 -29.46
N GLY A 41 36.26 -9.29 -28.31
CA GLY A 41 37.30 -9.50 -27.30
C GLY A 41 37.39 -8.42 -26.22
N ASP A 42 36.63 -7.32 -26.34
CA ASP A 42 36.46 -6.36 -25.25
C ASP A 42 35.79 -7.02 -24.04
N GLU A 43 36.04 -6.47 -22.85
CA GLU A 43 35.52 -7.00 -21.59
C GLU A 43 34.83 -5.90 -20.78
N ILE A 44 33.55 -6.10 -20.46
CA ILE A 44 32.72 -5.19 -19.69
C ILE A 44 32.47 -5.81 -18.32
N LYS A 45 32.92 -5.13 -17.26
CA LYS A 45 32.61 -5.44 -15.87
C LYS A 45 31.62 -4.41 -15.32
N LEU A 46 30.40 -4.83 -15.06
CA LEU A 46 29.41 -4.05 -14.31
C LEU A 46 29.66 -4.22 -12.80
N LEU A 47 30.18 -3.18 -12.17
CA LEU A 47 30.43 -3.11 -10.74
C LEU A 47 29.24 -2.44 -10.04
N LEU A 48 28.48 -3.24 -9.30
CA LEU A 48 27.36 -2.81 -8.48
C LEU A 48 27.87 -2.54 -7.06
N VAL A 49 27.86 -1.28 -6.64
CA VAL A 49 28.41 -0.90 -5.33
C VAL A 49 27.30 -0.72 -4.29
N LEU A 50 27.34 -1.52 -3.22
CA LEU A 50 26.43 -1.48 -2.08
C LEU A 50 27.03 -0.66 -0.93
N HIS A 51 26.73 0.65 -0.88
CA HIS A 51 27.09 1.54 0.23
C HIS A 51 25.99 1.64 1.30
N GLN A 52 24.79 1.20 0.94
CA GLN A 52 23.67 0.96 1.84
C GLN A 52 23.16 -0.47 1.65
N VAL A 53 22.97 -1.18 2.77
CA VAL A 53 22.41 -2.53 2.84
C VAL A 53 21.11 -2.46 3.63
N ASN A 54 20.11 -3.25 3.23
CA ASN A 54 18.88 -3.37 4.01
C ASN A 54 19.20 -4.23 5.24
N ASN A 55 19.04 -3.67 6.46
CA ASN A 55 19.30 -4.41 7.69
C ASN A 55 18.02 -5.03 8.26
N PRO A 56 17.84 -6.36 8.20
CA PRO A 56 16.89 -7.08 9.03
C PRO A 56 17.47 -7.22 10.45
N SER A 57 17.64 -6.09 11.14
CA SER A 57 17.57 -6.11 12.59
C SER A 57 16.14 -6.54 13.00
N MET A 58 15.92 -6.94 14.24
CA MET A 58 14.62 -7.49 14.70
C MET A 58 13.39 -6.67 14.28
N TYR A 59 13.53 -5.35 14.10
CA TYR A 59 12.46 -4.45 13.65
C TYR A 59 12.02 -4.62 12.19
N ALA A 60 12.82 -5.26 11.33
CA ALA A 60 12.61 -5.32 9.88
C ALA A 60 12.09 -6.67 9.34
N LEU A 61 11.83 -7.66 10.21
CA LEU A 61 10.98 -8.82 9.85
C LEU A 61 9.50 -8.43 9.68
N MET A 62 9.09 -7.25 10.15
CA MET A 62 7.74 -6.71 9.93
C MET A 62 7.57 -6.10 8.53
N GLU A 63 8.64 -5.61 7.90
CA GLU A 63 8.56 -4.59 6.83
C GLU A 63 8.55 -5.15 5.39
N ALA A 64 7.59 -6.05 5.11
CA ALA A 64 7.31 -6.51 3.74
C ALA A 64 6.20 -5.71 3.02
N SER A 65 5.94 -4.44 3.39
CA SER A 65 5.10 -3.54 2.57
C SER A 65 5.40 -2.04 2.73
N MET A 66 6.46 -1.60 2.04
CA MET A 66 6.84 -0.21 1.72
C MET A 66 7.76 0.55 2.71
N MET A 67 8.95 0.90 2.21
CA MET A 67 10.00 1.77 2.80
C MET A 67 10.98 1.16 3.82
N GLY A 68 11.63 0.04 3.45
CA GLY A 68 12.76 -0.50 4.22
C GLY A 68 13.87 0.53 4.53
N HIS A 69 14.23 0.62 5.81
CA HIS A 69 15.28 1.50 6.33
C HIS A 69 16.67 1.05 5.85
N LYS A 70 17.45 1.99 5.32
CA LYS A 70 18.76 1.72 4.68
C LYS A 70 19.92 2.14 5.56
N GLN A 71 20.53 1.17 6.22
CA GLN A 71 21.73 1.41 7.00
C GLN A 71 22.95 1.53 6.09
N ARG A 72 23.88 2.43 6.42
CA ARG A 72 25.18 2.52 5.75
C ARG A 72 26.04 1.33 6.14
N VAL A 73 26.89 0.89 5.22
CA VAL A 73 27.88 -0.18 5.46
C VAL A 73 29.07 0.39 6.24
N ASP A 74 28.85 0.84 7.48
CA ASP A 74 29.88 1.54 8.28
C ASP A 74 30.83 0.57 9.02
N SER A 75 32.12 0.91 9.03
CA SER A 75 33.18 0.13 9.69
C SER A 75 33.43 0.51 11.17
N ASN A 76 32.82 1.60 11.66
CA ASN A 76 33.11 2.18 12.99
C ASN A 76 31.86 2.26 13.91
N SER A 77 30.83 1.44 13.66
CA SER A 77 29.70 1.29 14.59
C SER A 77 30.09 0.33 15.72
N MET A 78 29.82 0.67 16.99
CA MET A 78 29.96 -0.27 18.13
C MET A 78 29.07 -1.52 18.00
N ILE A 79 28.10 -1.51 17.08
CA ILE A 79 27.35 -2.69 16.64
C ILE A 79 27.53 -2.78 15.12
N GLY A 80 28.49 -3.59 14.68
CA GLY A 80 28.76 -3.82 13.26
C GLY A 80 27.56 -4.50 12.56
N LEU A 81 27.38 -4.22 11.27
CA LEU A 81 26.52 -5.05 10.42
C LEU A 81 27.17 -6.42 10.28
N ASN A 82 26.42 -7.50 10.52
CA ASN A 82 26.91 -8.88 10.39
C ASN A 82 27.36 -9.14 8.94
N ASP A 83 28.60 -9.58 8.72
CA ASP A 83 29.15 -9.82 7.37
C ASP A 83 28.31 -10.81 6.54
N ASN A 84 27.69 -11.79 7.20
CA ASN A 84 26.75 -12.72 6.56
C ASN A 84 25.55 -12.00 5.92
N LEU A 85 25.11 -10.88 6.50
CA LEU A 85 24.04 -10.08 5.93
C LEU A 85 24.49 -9.33 4.67
N ILE A 86 25.68 -8.75 4.72
CA ILE A 86 26.28 -8.04 3.59
C ILE A 86 26.48 -9.01 2.42
N ALA A 87 26.97 -10.23 2.71
CA ALA A 87 27.07 -11.31 1.73
C ALA A 87 25.68 -11.71 1.16
N LYS A 88 24.67 -11.89 2.01
CA LYS A 88 23.29 -12.24 1.60
C LYS A 88 22.64 -11.19 0.70
N GLU A 89 22.74 -9.90 1.04
CA GLU A 89 22.21 -8.82 0.20
C GLU A 89 23.02 -8.68 -1.10
N SER A 90 24.34 -8.92 -1.06
CA SER A 90 25.18 -8.93 -2.28
C SER A 90 24.79 -10.04 -3.24
N ALA A 91 24.57 -11.26 -2.74
CA ALA A 91 24.06 -12.38 -3.52
C ALA A 91 22.67 -12.10 -4.10
N ARG A 92 21.72 -11.61 -3.28
CA ARG A 92 20.39 -11.20 -3.72
C ARG A 92 20.44 -10.11 -4.80
N LYS A 93 21.38 -9.18 -4.70
CA LYS A 93 21.56 -8.10 -5.69
C LYS A 93 22.15 -8.60 -7.00
N LEU A 94 23.05 -9.58 -6.96
CA LEU A 94 23.57 -10.25 -8.14
C LEU A 94 22.45 -11.01 -8.86
N GLU A 95 21.66 -11.78 -8.12
CA GLU A 95 20.48 -12.50 -8.62
C GLU A 95 19.44 -11.57 -9.26
N GLU A 96 19.17 -10.39 -8.65
CA GLU A 96 18.27 -9.36 -9.18
C GLU A 96 18.67 -8.87 -10.58
N TYR A 97 19.97 -8.89 -10.91
CA TYR A 97 20.47 -8.55 -12.25
C TYR A 97 20.55 -9.76 -13.18
N THR A 98 21.01 -10.92 -12.71
CA THR A 98 21.16 -12.13 -13.54
C THR A 98 19.82 -12.69 -14.01
N ASN A 99 18.80 -12.68 -13.15
CA ASN A 99 17.47 -13.25 -13.45
C ASN A 99 16.53 -12.25 -14.16
N ASN A 100 17.02 -11.08 -14.62
CA ASN A 100 16.18 -10.11 -15.30
C ASN A 100 16.20 -10.30 -16.82
N GLU A 101 15.01 -10.45 -17.42
CA GLU A 101 14.83 -10.64 -18.87
C GLU A 101 15.58 -9.60 -19.73
N ARG A 102 15.58 -8.31 -19.34
CA ARG A 102 16.28 -7.26 -20.08
C ARG A 102 17.81 -7.31 -19.90
N MET A 103 18.30 -7.84 -18.77
CA MET A 103 19.73 -8.12 -18.64
C MET A 103 20.13 -9.34 -19.46
N LEU A 104 19.28 -10.37 -19.54
CA LEU A 104 19.51 -11.53 -20.41
C LEU A 104 19.56 -11.12 -21.90
N GLU A 105 18.69 -10.23 -22.36
CA GLU A 105 18.77 -9.62 -23.70
C GLU A 105 20.11 -8.90 -23.94
N ILE A 106 20.59 -8.12 -22.96
CA ILE A 106 21.89 -7.41 -23.03
C ILE A 106 23.07 -8.40 -23.04
N LEU A 107 23.01 -9.47 -22.24
CA LEU A 107 24.03 -10.53 -22.20
C LEU A 107 24.09 -11.25 -23.54
N GLN A 108 22.95 -11.65 -24.10
CA GLN A 108 22.86 -12.27 -25.42
C GLN A 108 23.40 -11.35 -26.52
N LEU A 109 23.13 -10.03 -26.45
CA LEU A 109 23.73 -9.05 -27.36
C LEU A 109 25.26 -8.95 -27.21
N CYS A 110 25.79 -9.08 -25.99
CA CYS A 110 27.24 -9.12 -25.76
C CYS A 110 27.86 -10.40 -26.32
N GLU A 111 27.23 -11.56 -26.13
CA GLU A 111 27.67 -12.85 -26.68
C GLU A 111 27.71 -12.84 -28.21
N LEU A 112 26.65 -12.34 -28.87
CA LEU A 112 26.61 -12.16 -30.32
C LEU A 112 27.74 -11.26 -30.84
N LYS A 113 28.05 -10.18 -30.11
CA LYS A 113 29.20 -9.29 -30.40
C LYS A 113 30.55 -9.85 -29.95
N LYS A 114 30.59 -11.02 -29.29
CA LYS A 114 31.80 -11.64 -28.71
C LYS A 114 32.52 -10.72 -27.72
N ILE A 115 31.74 -10.01 -26.90
CA ILE A 115 32.16 -9.16 -25.79
C ILE A 115 31.98 -9.96 -24.50
N ARG A 116 33.01 -10.00 -23.63
CA ARG A 116 32.90 -10.67 -22.33
C ARG A 116 32.20 -9.76 -21.33
N PHE A 117 30.99 -10.08 -20.91
CA PHE A 117 30.26 -9.31 -19.90
C PHE A 117 30.27 -10.02 -18.54
N LYS A 118 30.52 -9.29 -17.45
CA LYS A 118 30.48 -9.81 -16.07
C LYS A 118 29.79 -8.81 -15.14
N VAL A 119 28.99 -9.32 -14.20
CA VAL A 119 28.39 -8.54 -13.11
C VAL A 119 29.08 -8.92 -11.80
N GLU A 120 29.53 -7.93 -11.03
CA GLU A 120 30.11 -8.11 -9.71
C GLU A 120 29.45 -7.14 -8.72
N VAL A 121 29.21 -7.63 -7.50
CA VAL A 121 28.63 -6.84 -6.41
C VAL A 121 29.67 -6.70 -5.31
N HIS A 122 29.98 -5.46 -4.92
CA HIS A 122 30.90 -5.16 -3.84
C HIS A 122 30.22 -4.23 -2.84
N ALA A 123 30.39 -4.49 -1.54
CA ALA A 123 29.81 -3.68 -0.48
C ALA A 123 30.88 -2.91 0.31
N GLY A 124 30.53 -1.74 0.85
CA GLY A 124 31.43 -0.97 1.72
C GLY A 124 31.00 0.49 1.93
N PRO A 125 31.54 1.18 2.94
CA PRO A 125 31.03 2.46 3.46
C PRO A 125 31.01 3.61 2.45
N SER A 126 31.85 3.53 1.42
CA SER A 126 32.07 4.61 0.47
C SER A 126 32.12 4.06 -0.93
N ALA A 127 31.08 4.34 -1.72
CA ALA A 127 30.96 3.81 -3.07
C ALA A 127 32.17 4.16 -3.96
N LYS A 128 32.80 5.31 -3.72
CA LYS A 128 34.03 5.73 -4.42
C LYS A 128 35.29 4.99 -3.97
N LYS A 129 35.41 4.56 -2.70
CA LYS A 129 36.56 3.77 -2.24
C LYS A 129 36.48 2.34 -2.79
N VAL A 130 35.33 1.69 -2.61
CA VAL A 130 35.06 0.34 -3.13
C VAL A 130 35.27 0.28 -4.65
N ALA A 131 34.79 1.28 -5.40
CA ALA A 131 35.02 1.36 -6.84
C ALA A 131 36.50 1.60 -7.22
N LEU A 132 37.27 2.33 -6.41
CA LEU A 132 38.70 2.53 -6.62
C LEU A 132 39.50 1.26 -6.32
N GLU A 133 39.17 0.53 -5.26
CA GLU A 133 39.78 -0.76 -4.90
C GLU A 133 39.52 -1.81 -5.99
N ALA A 134 38.27 -1.95 -6.42
CA ALA A 134 37.88 -2.82 -7.52
C ALA A 134 38.58 -2.43 -8.85
N ALA A 135 38.66 -1.13 -9.16
CA ALA A 135 39.39 -0.64 -10.34
C ALA A 135 40.90 -0.89 -10.26
N THR A 136 41.52 -0.73 -9.09
CA THR A 136 42.96 -1.01 -8.87
C THR A 136 43.28 -2.49 -9.10
N SER A 137 42.42 -3.38 -8.62
CA SER A 137 42.54 -4.83 -8.85
C SER A 137 42.29 -5.20 -10.32
N TYR A 138 41.21 -4.69 -10.92
CA TYR A 138 40.79 -5.05 -12.28
C TYR A 138 41.65 -4.44 -13.40
N LYS A 139 42.25 -3.27 -13.14
CA LYS A 139 43.04 -2.45 -14.06
C LYS A 139 42.28 -2.14 -15.38
N PRO A 140 41.11 -1.47 -15.32
CA PRO A 140 40.35 -1.10 -16.50
C PRO A 140 41.05 -0.02 -17.33
N THR A 141 40.96 -0.14 -18.65
CA THR A 141 41.40 0.90 -19.59
C THR A 141 40.36 2.01 -19.75
N TRP A 142 39.10 1.76 -19.39
CA TRP A 142 38.01 2.75 -19.37
C TRP A 142 37.09 2.54 -18.16
N VAL A 143 36.78 3.61 -17.43
CA VAL A 143 35.76 3.63 -16.37
C VAL A 143 34.59 4.52 -16.76
N ILE A 144 33.37 3.99 -16.63
CA ILE A 144 32.13 4.71 -16.90
C ILE A 144 31.35 4.86 -15.58
N LEU A 145 31.13 6.11 -15.18
CA LEU A 145 30.44 6.49 -13.95
C LEU A 145 28.94 6.70 -14.21
N ASP A 146 28.07 5.98 -13.48
CA ASP A 146 26.63 6.21 -13.51
C ASP A 146 26.24 7.66 -13.10
N ARG A 147 25.02 8.04 -13.47
CA ARG A 147 24.40 9.36 -13.24
C ARG A 147 24.55 9.89 -11.82
N ARG A 148 24.54 9.02 -10.79
CA ARG A 148 24.67 9.41 -9.38
C ARG A 148 26.10 9.50 -8.87
N THR A 149 27.03 8.70 -9.39
CA THR A 149 28.47 8.78 -9.04
C THR A 149 29.17 9.99 -9.67
N LYS A 150 28.48 10.76 -10.52
CA LYS A 150 28.91 12.09 -11.02
C LYS A 150 29.41 13.04 -9.90
N ARG A 151 28.86 12.96 -8.68
CA ARG A 151 29.29 13.82 -7.55
C ARG A 151 30.77 13.59 -7.19
N ASP A 152 31.26 12.37 -7.34
CA ASP A 152 32.63 11.98 -7.02
C ASP A 152 33.59 12.03 -8.23
N ARG A 153 33.20 12.69 -9.34
CA ARG A 153 34.03 12.79 -10.56
C ARG A 153 35.47 13.26 -10.30
N LYS A 154 35.66 14.26 -9.42
CA LYS A 154 36.98 14.80 -9.06
C LYS A 154 37.85 13.74 -8.35
N PHE A 155 37.24 12.87 -7.55
CA PHE A 155 37.94 11.79 -6.86
C PHE A 155 38.45 10.73 -7.84
N PHE A 156 37.60 10.25 -8.76
CA PHE A 156 38.04 9.26 -9.76
C PHE A 156 39.07 9.82 -10.75
N LEU A 157 38.92 11.08 -11.18
CA LEU A 157 39.92 11.74 -12.02
C LEU A 157 41.29 11.85 -11.31
N LYS A 158 41.33 12.12 -10.00
CA LYS A 158 42.60 12.17 -9.24
C LYS A 158 43.24 10.80 -8.99
N ASN A 159 42.44 9.75 -8.76
CA ASN A 159 42.93 8.46 -8.26
C ASN A 159 43.05 7.33 -9.32
N LEU A 160 42.57 7.56 -10.54
CA LEU A 160 42.72 6.61 -11.66
C LEU A 160 43.47 7.30 -12.80
N SER A 161 44.24 6.53 -13.59
CA SER A 161 45.00 7.01 -14.76
C SER A 161 44.39 6.60 -16.11
N CYS A 162 43.23 5.96 -16.11
CA CYS A 162 42.57 5.49 -17.33
C CYS A 162 41.55 6.50 -17.90
N LYS A 163 40.99 6.18 -19.07
CA LYS A 163 39.87 6.93 -19.69
C LYS A 163 38.69 6.95 -18.72
N ILE A 164 38.07 8.11 -18.51
CA ILE A 164 36.89 8.25 -17.66
C ILE A 164 35.75 8.92 -18.41
N SER A 165 34.55 8.37 -18.28
CA SER A 165 33.33 8.97 -18.80
C SER A 165 32.21 8.90 -17.76
N ARG A 166 31.16 9.69 -17.96
CA ARG A 166 29.94 9.67 -17.13
C ARG A 166 28.69 9.47 -17.97
N MET A 167 27.68 8.84 -17.40
CA MET A 167 26.34 8.81 -18.00
C MET A 167 25.60 10.14 -17.79
N LYS A 168 24.88 10.60 -18.82
CA LYS A 168 23.96 11.76 -18.78
C LYS A 168 22.54 11.31 -18.40
N LYS A 169 21.64 12.27 -18.14
CA LYS A 169 20.22 12.00 -17.82
C LYS A 169 19.44 11.29 -18.94
N ASN A 170 19.93 11.33 -20.18
CA ASN A 170 19.34 10.74 -21.38
C ASN A 170 20.06 9.44 -21.83
N ASN A 171 20.63 8.67 -20.89
CA ASN A 171 21.45 7.46 -21.13
C ASN A 171 22.77 7.65 -21.90
N THR A 172 22.96 8.75 -22.65
CA THR A 172 24.20 8.99 -23.41
C THR A 172 25.42 9.12 -22.49
N VAL A 173 26.58 8.65 -22.95
CA VAL A 173 27.87 8.78 -22.26
C VAL A 173 28.53 10.12 -22.65
N ALA A 174 29.19 10.77 -21.69
CA ALA A 174 29.98 11.98 -21.86
C ALA A 174 31.40 11.73 -21.35
N GLU A 175 32.41 12.08 -22.15
CA GLU A 175 33.80 11.98 -21.68
C GLU A 175 34.08 12.96 -20.53
N LEU A 176 34.97 12.55 -19.63
CA LEU A 176 35.54 13.38 -18.56
C LEU A 176 37.07 13.42 -18.64
N ARG A 177 37.70 12.39 -19.21
CA ARG A 177 39.10 12.32 -19.61
C ARG A 177 39.27 11.23 -20.67
N GLY A 178 40.00 11.55 -21.74
CA GLY A 178 40.34 10.61 -22.81
C GLY A 178 41.39 9.57 -22.42
N LYS A 179 41.95 8.88 -23.41
CA LYS A 179 43.10 7.98 -23.19
C LYS A 179 44.33 8.84 -22.86
N LEU A 180 44.91 8.65 -21.67
CA LEU A 180 46.21 9.22 -21.34
C LEU A 180 47.30 8.45 -22.10
N GLY A 181 48.00 9.12 -23.02
CA GLY A 181 49.07 8.52 -23.81
C GLY A 181 49.85 9.56 -24.62
N MET A 182 51.06 9.85 -24.13
CA MET A 182 52.08 10.72 -24.72
C MET A 182 51.69 12.21 -24.84
N GLU A 183 52.71 13.06 -24.84
CA GLU A 183 52.58 14.51 -24.73
C GLU A 183 51.98 15.13 -26.00
N TYR A 184 51.01 16.03 -25.84
CA TYR A 184 50.89 17.24 -26.64
C TYR A 184 50.35 18.36 -25.74
N GLY A 185 50.81 19.59 -26.00
CA GLY A 185 50.84 20.65 -24.98
C GLY A 185 49.58 21.49 -24.79
N ARG A 186 49.77 22.55 -24.00
CA ARG A 186 48.89 23.72 -23.78
C ARG A 186 47.85 23.97 -24.87
N GLU A 187 46.58 24.04 -24.48
CA GLU A 187 45.71 25.23 -24.61
C GLU A 187 44.28 24.88 -24.16
N GLU A 188 43.90 25.33 -22.97
CA GLU A 188 42.52 25.74 -22.55
C GLU A 188 42.50 25.99 -21.01
N GLU A 189 43.47 26.75 -20.50
CA GLU A 189 43.52 27.17 -19.09
C GLU A 189 43.46 28.70 -18.95
N GLU A 190 42.68 29.35 -19.83
CA GLU A 190 42.51 30.81 -19.83
C GLU A 190 41.05 31.21 -20.11
N LYS A 191 40.15 30.90 -19.15
CA LYS A 191 38.81 31.54 -19.08
C LYS A 191 38.05 31.48 -17.75
N GLU A 192 38.46 30.69 -16.77
CA GLU A 192 37.85 30.71 -15.41
C GLU A 192 38.81 31.19 -14.30
N LEU A 193 39.84 31.99 -14.64
CA LEU A 193 40.68 32.71 -13.65
C LEU A 193 40.36 34.22 -13.60
N ALA A 194 39.07 34.56 -13.65
CA ALA A 194 38.60 35.95 -13.52
C ALA A 194 37.28 36.03 -12.74
N LYS A 195 37.28 35.59 -11.47
CA LYS A 195 36.44 36.06 -10.32
C LYS A 195 36.56 35.17 -9.07
N ALA A 196 37.68 35.30 -8.39
CA ALA A 196 37.82 35.04 -6.94
C ALA A 196 38.87 36.03 -6.43
N SER A 197 38.56 36.89 -5.45
CA SER A 197 38.76 36.65 -4.00
C SER A 197 38.58 38.01 -3.27
N PRO A 198 38.68 38.12 -1.92
CA PRO A 198 38.72 37.08 -0.88
C PRO A 198 37.66 37.26 0.24
N SER A 199 37.61 36.27 1.13
CA SER A 199 36.93 36.32 2.44
C SER A 199 37.68 37.14 3.49
N HIS A 200 36.98 37.77 4.45
CA HIS A 200 37.41 37.81 5.87
C HIS A 200 36.23 38.05 6.84
N GLN A 201 36.44 37.71 8.12
CA GLN A 201 35.44 37.64 9.20
C GLN A 201 35.18 39.00 9.87
N PHE A 202 33.98 39.20 10.44
CA PHE A 202 33.77 40.09 11.60
C PHE A 202 32.78 39.50 12.62
N SER A 203 32.54 40.23 13.72
CA SER A 203 32.32 39.71 15.07
C SER A 203 30.91 39.98 15.64
N TYR A 204 30.62 39.41 16.81
CA TYR A 204 29.34 39.43 17.56
C TYR A 204 28.84 40.84 17.99
N ALA A 205 29.48 41.92 17.55
CA ALA A 205 29.09 43.31 17.83
C ALA A 205 28.08 43.89 16.80
N GLU A 206 27.77 43.17 15.72
CA GLU A 206 26.92 43.66 14.62
C GLU A 206 25.41 43.36 14.81
N MET A 207 24.94 43.25 16.06
CA MET A 207 23.52 43.07 16.40
C MET A 207 22.86 44.34 16.96
N ILE A 208 22.13 45.10 16.11
CA ILE A 208 20.84 45.81 16.42
C ILE A 208 20.98 47.09 17.36
N PRO A 209 20.07 48.12 17.39
CA PRO A 209 19.25 48.86 16.41
C PRO A 209 19.39 50.43 16.47
N GLY A 210 18.71 51.19 15.59
CA GLY A 210 18.13 52.52 15.95
C GLY A 210 18.58 53.81 15.21
N SER A 211 17.61 54.69 14.92
CA SER A 211 17.59 56.02 14.23
C SER A 211 18.52 57.14 14.80
N PRO A 212 18.62 58.40 14.25
CA PRO A 212 17.89 59.08 13.13
C PRO A 212 18.75 59.97 12.16
N HIS A 213 18.04 60.69 11.24
CA HIS A 213 18.27 61.97 10.46
C HIS A 213 19.50 62.92 10.71
N PRO A 214 19.75 64.05 9.96
CA PRO A 214 19.00 64.74 8.86
C PRO A 214 19.84 65.36 7.67
N THR A 215 19.17 66.21 6.86
CA THR A 215 19.66 67.30 5.94
C THR A 215 20.24 66.90 4.57
N GLN A 216 19.93 67.56 3.43
CA GLN A 216 19.11 68.75 3.08
C GLN A 216 18.58 68.55 1.60
N THR A 217 17.74 69.36 0.95
CA THR A 217 17.29 70.77 1.18
C THR A 217 15.81 71.01 0.77
N SER A 218 15.36 72.24 1.00
CA SER A 218 14.06 72.94 0.84
C SER A 218 13.90 73.74 -0.49
N PRO A 219 12.88 74.63 -0.72
CA PRO A 219 11.40 74.66 -0.47
C PRO A 219 10.64 75.13 -1.77
N PRO A 220 9.39 75.72 -1.82
CA PRO A 220 8.45 76.11 -0.75
C PRO A 220 6.91 75.95 -0.95
N LYS A 221 6.19 75.82 0.20
CA LYS A 221 4.89 76.46 0.57
C LYS A 221 3.61 76.02 -0.19
N LYS A 222 2.38 76.05 0.38
CA LYS A 222 1.82 76.61 1.65
C LYS A 222 0.43 75.99 1.94
N ASP A 223 -0.01 76.00 3.22
CA ASP A 223 -1.40 76.15 3.79
C ASP A 223 -2.59 75.28 3.26
N ALA A 224 -3.71 75.03 3.95
CA ALA A 224 -4.13 74.95 5.37
C ALA A 224 -5.58 74.33 5.42
N GLU A 225 -6.07 73.99 6.63
CA GLU A 225 -7.48 73.86 7.15
C GLU A 225 -8.68 73.63 6.18
N GLU A 226 -9.59 72.65 6.32
CA GLU A 226 -10.54 72.22 7.39
C GLU A 226 -12.02 72.68 7.12
N THR A 227 -13.01 71.79 7.39
CA THR A 227 -14.49 71.98 7.35
C THR A 227 -15.16 72.08 5.94
N ASP A 228 -16.43 71.65 5.68
CA ASP A 228 -17.51 71.08 6.53
C ASP A 228 -18.57 70.23 5.74
N PHE A 229 -19.53 69.59 6.45
CA PHE A 229 -20.86 69.06 6.03
C PHE A 229 -20.95 67.83 5.08
N PHE A 230 -21.91 66.87 5.15
CA PHE A 230 -23.12 66.54 5.98
C PHE A 230 -23.01 65.01 6.33
N GLU A 231 -23.10 64.56 7.59
CA GLU A 231 -24.28 64.08 8.36
C GLU A 231 -24.89 62.69 8.02
N THR A 232 -25.32 61.97 9.09
CA THR A 232 -26.27 60.82 9.16
C THR A 232 -25.86 59.48 8.49
N GLN A 233 -25.45 58.37 9.14
CA GLN A 233 -25.86 57.61 10.36
C GLN A 233 -26.63 56.29 10.07
N LEU A 234 -25.98 55.17 10.39
CA LEU A 234 -26.47 53.83 10.84
C LEU A 234 -27.84 53.24 10.34
N GLY A 235 -27.75 52.13 9.59
CA GLY A 235 -28.06 50.77 10.11
C GLY A 235 -29.51 50.26 10.33
N TRP A 236 -29.71 48.98 9.94
CA TRP A 236 -30.65 47.95 10.47
C TRP A 236 -32.04 47.68 9.80
N ARG A 237 -32.13 46.46 9.22
CA ARG A 237 -33.11 45.34 9.46
C ARG A 237 -34.64 45.40 9.12
N LEU A 238 -35.11 44.21 8.69
CA LEU A 238 -36.50 43.65 8.67
C LEU A 238 -37.56 44.43 7.85
N GLY A 239 -38.62 43.85 7.27
CA GLY A 239 -39.10 42.45 7.19
C GLY A 239 -40.64 42.40 7.33
N ASN A 240 -41.36 41.53 6.58
CA ASN A 240 -42.64 40.84 6.94
C ASN A 240 -43.60 40.45 5.78
N ASN A 241 -44.09 39.20 5.86
CA ASN A 241 -45.48 38.70 5.72
C ASN A 241 -46.43 39.15 4.58
N LYS A 242 -47.00 38.17 3.85
CA LYS A 242 -48.33 37.55 4.13
C LYS A 242 -48.71 36.40 3.15
N ARG A 243 -49.59 35.50 3.59
CA ARG A 243 -50.36 34.42 2.89
C ARG A 243 -51.87 34.67 3.18
N PRO A 244 -52.88 33.83 2.77
CA PRO A 244 -52.97 32.72 1.79
C PRO A 244 -53.94 33.17 0.64
N PRO A 245 -55.04 32.49 0.17
CA PRO A 245 -55.45 31.07 0.12
C PRO A 245 -56.06 30.55 -1.22
N SER A 246 -56.28 29.22 -1.29
CA SER A 246 -57.36 28.48 -2.04
C SER A 246 -57.43 28.58 -3.59
N LEU A 247 -57.62 27.51 -4.38
CA LEU A 247 -58.62 26.43 -4.27
C LEU A 247 -58.26 25.22 -5.16
N CYS A 248 -58.73 24.01 -4.82
CA CYS A 248 -58.65 22.81 -5.66
C CYS A 248 -59.94 22.55 -6.45
N LYS A 249 -59.84 21.92 -7.64
CA LYS A 249 -60.72 20.87 -8.24
C LYS A 249 -60.24 20.60 -9.68
N SER A 250 -59.89 19.36 -10.06
CA SER A 250 -60.75 18.32 -10.67
C SER A 250 -61.37 18.79 -12.02
N SER A 251 -61.44 17.96 -13.07
CA SER A 251 -61.72 16.53 -13.08
C SER A 251 -61.21 15.80 -14.36
N SER A 252 -61.06 14.47 -14.25
CA SER A 252 -61.56 13.39 -15.16
C SER A 252 -61.53 13.54 -16.69
N SER A 253 -61.40 12.50 -17.52
CA SER A 253 -61.08 11.07 -17.42
C SER A 253 -61.14 10.52 -18.86
N TYR A 254 -60.55 9.35 -19.17
CA TYR A 254 -61.21 8.22 -19.84
C TYR A 254 -60.23 7.03 -19.98
N ASN A 255 -60.76 5.81 -19.84
CA ASN A 255 -60.01 4.55 -19.79
C ASN A 255 -59.95 3.86 -21.15
N ILE A 256 -58.90 3.05 -21.38
CA ILE A 256 -59.02 1.71 -21.98
C ILE A 256 -58.20 0.72 -21.10
N LYS A 257 -58.67 -0.52 -20.99
CA LYS A 257 -58.22 -1.56 -20.05
C LYS A 257 -57.28 -2.60 -20.67
N GLU A 258 -56.59 -3.32 -19.77
CA GLU A 258 -56.18 -4.76 -19.88
C GLU A 258 -55.16 -5.12 -21.00
N SER A 259 -54.24 -6.09 -20.81
CA SER A 259 -54.33 -7.32 -20.02
C SER A 259 -53.02 -7.71 -19.30
N LYS A 260 -53.14 -8.55 -18.27
CA LYS A 260 -52.02 -9.27 -17.62
C LYS A 260 -51.71 -10.58 -18.35
N SER A 261 -50.43 -10.93 -18.47
CA SER A 261 -49.92 -12.30 -18.62
C SER A 261 -48.55 -12.33 -17.93
N SER A 262 -48.21 -13.17 -16.94
CA SER A 262 -48.65 -14.54 -16.56
C SER A 262 -48.08 -15.66 -17.42
N ILE A 263 -46.76 -15.87 -17.31
CA ILE A 263 -46.15 -17.19 -17.52
C ILE A 263 -45.44 -17.61 -16.23
N LEU A 264 -46.19 -18.33 -15.39
CA LEU A 264 -45.70 -19.15 -14.29
C LEU A 264 -46.51 -20.46 -14.33
N GLN A 265 -45.86 -21.61 -14.04
CA GLN A 265 -46.36 -23.00 -14.24
C GLN A 265 -46.34 -23.46 -15.71
N VAL A 266 -45.74 -24.61 -16.08
CA VAL A 266 -46.06 -26.01 -15.73
C VAL A 266 -44.73 -26.79 -15.50
N VAL A 267 -44.41 -27.27 -14.29
CA VAL A 267 -44.76 -28.56 -13.66
C VAL A 267 -44.25 -29.84 -14.36
N ARG A 268 -43.34 -30.53 -13.65
CA ARG A 268 -43.01 -31.98 -13.65
C ARG A 268 -43.35 -32.84 -14.89
N ARG A 269 -42.33 -33.52 -15.41
CA ARG A 269 -42.42 -34.98 -15.68
C ARG A 269 -41.46 -35.73 -14.75
N LYS A 270 -42.00 -36.70 -14.02
CA LYS A 270 -41.23 -37.88 -13.58
C LYS A 270 -41.34 -38.89 -14.72
N GLU A 271 -40.22 -39.44 -15.16
CA GLU A 271 -40.18 -40.83 -15.60
C GLU A 271 -39.08 -41.53 -14.82
N ALA A 272 -39.36 -42.75 -14.38
CA ALA A 272 -38.42 -43.57 -13.65
C ALA A 272 -37.92 -44.67 -14.59
N SER A 273 -36.61 -44.79 -14.74
CA SER A 273 -35.97 -45.99 -15.25
C SER A 273 -34.75 -46.31 -14.40
N SER A 274 -34.77 -47.49 -13.80
CA SER A 274 -33.77 -48.07 -12.92
C SER A 274 -32.34 -48.06 -13.49
N GLY A 275 -31.37 -47.74 -12.64
CA GLY A 275 -29.93 -47.95 -12.88
C GLY A 275 -29.14 -47.51 -11.65
N GLY A 276 -28.64 -48.47 -10.87
CA GLY A 276 -27.93 -48.18 -9.61
C GLY A 276 -26.48 -47.74 -9.82
N GLY A 277 -25.94 -47.00 -8.84
CA GLY A 277 -24.54 -46.57 -8.82
C GLY A 277 -24.28 -45.62 -7.65
N ASP A 278 -23.66 -46.11 -6.59
CA ASP A 278 -23.35 -45.31 -5.40
C ASP A 278 -22.38 -44.16 -5.71
N SER A 279 -22.73 -42.97 -5.23
CA SER A 279 -21.73 -41.97 -4.83
C SER A 279 -22.27 -41.16 -3.66
N SER A 280 -21.41 -40.92 -2.67
CA SER A 280 -21.80 -40.47 -1.33
C SER A 280 -22.30 -39.02 -1.32
N SER A 281 -23.46 -38.82 -0.71
CA SER A 281 -24.12 -37.52 -0.56
C SER A 281 -23.35 -36.59 0.40
N CYS A 282 -23.19 -35.32 0.00
CA CYS A 282 -22.80 -34.26 0.92
C CYS A 282 -24.02 -33.83 1.77
N PRO A 283 -23.96 -33.86 3.10
CA PRO A 283 -25.11 -33.51 3.95
C PRO A 283 -25.06 -32.05 4.38
N PHE A 284 -25.62 -31.13 3.59
CA PHE A 284 -26.02 -29.80 4.06
C PHE A 284 -27.19 -29.25 3.23
N SER A 285 -28.41 -29.41 3.75
CA SER A 285 -29.59 -28.72 3.25
C SER A 285 -29.62 -27.30 3.81
N ILE A 286 -29.20 -26.33 3.00
CA ILE A 286 -29.37 -24.90 3.31
C ILE A 286 -30.85 -24.55 3.13
N SER A 287 -31.43 -23.85 4.10
CA SER A 287 -32.82 -23.40 4.08
C SER A 287 -32.98 -22.14 3.21
N ASP A 288 -34.12 -22.01 2.54
CA ASP A 288 -34.41 -20.85 1.65
C ASP A 288 -34.52 -19.49 2.39
N ASP A 289 -34.44 -19.46 3.72
CA ASP A 289 -34.46 -18.25 4.56
C ASP A 289 -33.08 -17.60 4.81
N ASP A 290 -31.97 -18.29 4.53
CA ASP A 290 -30.66 -18.00 5.13
C ASP A 290 -29.96 -16.69 4.67
N PHE A 291 -30.51 -15.96 3.70
CA PHE A 291 -30.15 -14.57 3.45
C PHE A 291 -31.36 -13.74 3.04
N LYS A 292 -31.78 -12.78 3.88
CA LYS A 292 -32.64 -11.67 3.42
C LYS A 292 -31.91 -10.92 2.29
N ILE A 293 -32.28 -11.18 1.03
CA ILE A 293 -31.68 -10.59 -0.17
C ILE A 293 -32.13 -9.12 -0.28
N SER A 294 -31.66 -8.28 0.64
CA SER A 294 -31.84 -6.84 0.55
C SER A 294 -31.04 -6.32 -0.65
N ALA A 295 -31.77 -5.74 -1.61
CA ALA A 295 -31.15 -4.91 -2.62
C ALA A 295 -30.58 -3.66 -1.94
N CYS A 296 -29.42 -3.21 -2.37
CA CYS A 296 -28.84 -1.96 -1.87
C CYS A 296 -29.84 -0.79 -2.06
N SER A 297 -30.11 0.01 -1.03
CA SER A 297 -31.16 1.04 -1.09
C SER A 297 -30.90 2.12 -2.16
N ILE A 298 -29.62 2.42 -2.43
CA ILE A 298 -29.21 3.49 -3.35
C ILE A 298 -29.03 3.00 -4.79
N CYS A 299 -28.44 1.83 -5.01
CA CYS A 299 -28.07 1.36 -6.35
C CYS A 299 -28.80 0.09 -6.80
N HIS A 300 -29.71 -0.45 -5.97
CA HIS A 300 -30.58 -1.60 -6.19
C HIS A 300 -29.88 -2.90 -6.61
N ILE A 301 -28.54 -2.96 -6.49
CA ILE A 301 -27.76 -4.17 -6.69
C ILE A 301 -28.19 -5.19 -5.62
N ARG A 302 -28.68 -6.33 -6.08
CA ARG A 302 -28.99 -7.49 -5.24
C ARG A 302 -27.73 -8.30 -4.99
N ARG A 303 -27.68 -8.94 -3.83
CA ARG A 303 -26.67 -9.96 -3.58
C ARG A 303 -26.90 -11.17 -4.49
N PRO A 304 -25.89 -11.74 -5.15
CA PRO A 304 -26.02 -13.02 -5.84
C PRO A 304 -26.40 -14.14 -4.86
N PHE A 305 -27.09 -15.16 -5.35
CA PHE A 305 -27.41 -16.35 -4.58
C PHE A 305 -26.20 -17.30 -4.51
N VAL A 306 -26.01 -17.98 -3.37
CA VAL A 306 -24.85 -18.87 -3.10
C VAL A 306 -24.72 -19.98 -4.16
N GLY A 307 -25.85 -20.48 -4.68
CA GLY A 307 -25.89 -21.51 -5.73
C GLY A 307 -25.42 -21.06 -7.12
N TRP A 308 -25.05 -19.79 -7.34
CA TRP A 308 -24.52 -19.31 -8.63
C TRP A 308 -23.04 -19.66 -8.86
N ARG A 309 -22.42 -20.46 -7.97
CA ARG A 309 -20.98 -20.76 -8.05
C ARG A 309 -20.65 -21.68 -9.23
N ARG A 310 -19.84 -21.20 -10.17
CA ARG A 310 -19.37 -21.96 -11.36
C ARG A 310 -17.96 -21.57 -11.78
N ASP A 311 -17.36 -22.34 -12.67
CA ASP A 311 -16.19 -21.87 -13.43
C ASP A 311 -16.62 -21.02 -14.63
N PHE A 312 -15.74 -20.10 -15.03
CA PHE A 312 -15.95 -19.11 -16.09
C PHE A 312 -14.87 -19.26 -17.16
N THR A 313 -15.23 -19.07 -18.42
CA THR A 313 -14.22 -18.92 -19.49
C THR A 313 -13.59 -17.52 -19.45
N TYR A 314 -12.36 -17.39 -19.96
CA TYR A 314 -11.74 -16.06 -20.07
C TYR A 314 -12.50 -15.16 -21.05
N ALA A 315 -13.07 -15.74 -22.12
CA ALA A 315 -13.90 -15.03 -23.09
C ALA A 315 -15.13 -14.38 -22.43
N GLU A 316 -15.84 -15.10 -21.55
CA GLU A 316 -16.93 -14.54 -20.74
C GLU A 316 -16.45 -13.36 -19.87
N LEU A 317 -15.36 -13.54 -19.10
CA LEU A 317 -14.87 -12.49 -18.20
C LEU A 317 -14.30 -11.28 -18.96
N HIS A 318 -13.69 -11.50 -20.12
CA HIS A 318 -13.24 -10.46 -21.02
C HIS A 318 -14.42 -9.67 -21.59
N ALA A 319 -15.48 -10.33 -22.06
CA ALA A 319 -16.71 -9.66 -22.51
C ALA A 319 -17.37 -8.89 -21.36
N ALA A 320 -17.57 -9.53 -20.20
CA ALA A 320 -18.22 -8.96 -19.03
C ALA A 320 -17.53 -7.69 -18.49
N THR A 321 -16.20 -7.62 -18.61
CA THR A 321 -15.38 -6.47 -18.16
C THR A 321 -15.11 -5.46 -19.28
N ASN A 322 -15.69 -5.63 -20.47
CA ASN A 322 -15.41 -4.85 -21.68
C ASN A 322 -13.90 -4.78 -21.98
N GLY A 323 -13.27 -5.95 -22.08
CA GLY A 323 -11.84 -6.12 -22.34
C GLY A 323 -10.93 -5.64 -21.21
N PHE A 324 -11.34 -5.82 -19.95
CA PHE A 324 -10.63 -5.30 -18.77
C PHE A 324 -10.34 -3.78 -18.86
N SER A 325 -11.28 -3.01 -19.42
CA SER A 325 -11.15 -1.57 -19.64
C SER A 325 -10.88 -0.79 -18.35
N ASP A 326 -10.04 0.25 -18.42
CA ASP A 326 -9.80 1.20 -17.33
C ASP A 326 -11.08 1.83 -16.76
N ARG A 327 -12.15 1.94 -17.57
CA ARG A 327 -13.47 2.42 -17.10
C ARG A 327 -14.12 1.49 -16.08
N ASN A 328 -13.76 0.21 -16.10
CA ASN A 328 -14.21 -0.82 -15.19
C ASN A 328 -13.18 -1.12 -14.08
N PHE A 329 -12.00 -0.51 -14.08
CA PHE A 329 -11.00 -0.71 -13.04
C PHE A 329 -11.50 -0.23 -11.66
N LEU A 330 -11.35 -1.08 -10.63
CA LEU A 330 -11.80 -0.81 -9.26
C LEU A 330 -10.64 -0.55 -8.29
N SER A 331 -9.56 -1.34 -8.44
CA SER A 331 -8.35 -1.29 -7.62
C SER A 331 -7.23 -2.16 -8.20
N GLU A 332 -5.99 -1.84 -7.87
CA GLU A 332 -4.84 -2.74 -7.98
C GLU A 332 -4.21 -2.90 -6.59
N GLY A 333 -3.86 -4.13 -6.23
CA GLY A 333 -3.17 -4.47 -4.98
C GLY A 333 -1.88 -5.23 -5.20
N GLY A 334 -1.30 -5.76 -4.11
CA GLY A 334 -0.18 -6.71 -4.19
C GLY A 334 -0.55 -7.97 -4.99
N PHE A 335 -1.81 -8.39 -4.85
CA PHE A 335 -2.32 -9.68 -5.32
C PHE A 335 -2.86 -9.67 -6.76
N GLY A 336 -3.13 -8.51 -7.35
CA GLY A 336 -3.76 -8.43 -8.67
C GLY A 336 -4.48 -7.10 -8.96
N SER A 337 -5.05 -7.01 -10.16
CA SER A 337 -5.95 -5.92 -10.58
C SER A 337 -7.40 -6.41 -10.53
N VAL A 338 -8.31 -5.55 -10.07
CA VAL A 338 -9.74 -5.88 -9.91
C VAL A 338 -10.57 -5.00 -10.83
N TYR A 339 -11.46 -5.63 -11.60
CA TYR A 339 -12.34 -4.98 -12.57
C TYR A 339 -13.80 -5.27 -12.27
N ARG A 340 -14.67 -4.31 -12.54
CA ARG A 340 -16.13 -4.49 -12.56
C ARG A 340 -16.53 -5.22 -13.84
N GLY A 341 -17.48 -6.13 -13.74
CA GLY A 341 -18.17 -6.69 -14.89
C GLY A 341 -19.66 -6.89 -14.64
N GLU A 342 -20.36 -7.33 -15.67
CA GLU A 342 -21.77 -7.76 -15.58
C GLU A 342 -21.96 -9.02 -16.44
N ILE A 343 -22.58 -10.07 -15.88
CA ILE A 343 -22.90 -11.34 -16.53
C ILE A 343 -24.35 -11.66 -16.18
N ASP A 344 -25.20 -11.92 -17.16
CA ASP A 344 -26.63 -12.26 -16.97
C ASP A 344 -27.39 -11.26 -16.07
N GLY A 345 -27.03 -9.97 -16.15
CA GLY A 345 -27.56 -8.89 -15.30
C GLY A 345 -27.01 -8.85 -13.87
N ILE A 346 -26.14 -9.80 -13.50
CA ILE A 346 -25.46 -9.86 -12.20
C ILE A 346 -24.14 -9.09 -12.28
N ARG A 347 -23.97 -8.09 -11.40
CA ARG A 347 -22.72 -7.34 -11.29
C ARG A 347 -21.68 -8.12 -10.50
N ILE A 348 -20.51 -8.26 -11.10
CA ILE A 348 -19.37 -9.03 -10.58
C ILE A 348 -18.13 -8.16 -10.40
N ALA A 349 -17.24 -8.61 -9.53
CA ALA A 349 -15.87 -8.12 -9.42
C ALA A 349 -14.91 -9.25 -9.85
N VAL A 350 -14.04 -8.96 -10.82
CA VAL A 350 -13.10 -9.91 -11.40
C VAL A 350 -11.68 -9.53 -10.97
N LYS A 351 -11.07 -10.33 -10.10
CA LYS A 351 -9.68 -10.18 -9.63
C LYS A 351 -8.77 -10.99 -10.52
N GLN A 352 -7.93 -10.32 -11.31
CA GLN A 352 -6.91 -10.95 -12.13
C GLN A 352 -5.59 -10.98 -11.33
N HIS A 353 -5.11 -12.17 -10.98
CA HIS A 353 -3.84 -12.31 -10.27
C HIS A 353 -2.67 -11.95 -11.18
N LYS A 354 -1.59 -11.41 -10.60
CA LYS A 354 -0.41 -10.99 -11.37
C LYS A 354 0.28 -12.19 -12.00
N LEU A 355 0.35 -12.17 -13.33
CA LEU A 355 1.00 -13.19 -14.16
C LEU A 355 2.43 -13.46 -13.65
N ALA A 356 2.81 -14.74 -13.55
CA ALA A 356 4.18 -15.20 -13.28
C ALA A 356 4.77 -14.98 -11.86
N SER A 357 3.98 -15.07 -10.78
CA SER A 357 4.55 -15.27 -9.42
C SER A 357 4.08 -16.56 -8.75
N SER A 358 5.03 -17.31 -8.16
CA SER A 358 4.75 -18.51 -7.35
C SER A 358 4.00 -18.19 -6.04
N GLN A 359 3.96 -16.91 -5.68
CA GLN A 359 3.17 -16.37 -4.57
C GLN A 359 1.69 -16.22 -4.98
N GLY A 360 1.41 -15.65 -6.17
CA GLY A 360 0.04 -15.44 -6.67
C GLY A 360 -0.75 -16.73 -6.89
N GLU A 361 -0.10 -17.81 -7.36
CA GLU A 361 -0.71 -19.15 -7.44
C GLU A 361 -1.08 -19.70 -6.06
N LYS A 362 -0.22 -19.52 -5.06
CA LYS A 362 -0.50 -19.96 -3.67
C LYS A 362 -1.67 -19.18 -3.07
N GLU A 363 -1.72 -17.88 -3.31
CA GLU A 363 -2.80 -17.01 -2.85
C GLU A 363 -4.13 -17.36 -3.50
N PHE A 364 -4.15 -17.53 -4.83
CA PHE A 364 -5.31 -18.01 -5.57
C PHE A 364 -5.82 -19.34 -5.03
N ARG A 365 -4.93 -20.33 -4.82
CA ARG A 365 -5.30 -21.64 -4.26
C ARG A 365 -5.80 -21.55 -2.82
N SER A 366 -5.21 -20.68 -1.98
CA SER A 366 -5.67 -20.48 -0.59
C SER A 366 -7.07 -19.86 -0.57
N GLU A 367 -7.28 -18.82 -1.36
CA GLU A 367 -8.54 -18.10 -1.44
C GLU A 367 -9.68 -18.99 -1.95
N VAL A 368 -9.43 -19.84 -2.96
CA VAL A 368 -10.39 -20.87 -3.40
C VAL A 368 -10.61 -21.93 -2.31
N SER A 369 -9.55 -22.42 -1.64
CA SER A 369 -9.66 -23.45 -0.58
C SER A 369 -10.45 -22.98 0.64
N VAL A 370 -10.37 -21.68 0.97
CA VAL A 370 -11.11 -21.05 2.06
C VAL A 370 -12.54 -20.73 1.61
N LEU A 371 -12.71 -19.88 0.60
CA LEU A 371 -14.03 -19.36 0.18
C LEU A 371 -14.95 -20.42 -0.45
N SER A 372 -14.43 -21.58 -0.87
CA SER A 372 -15.28 -22.71 -1.25
C SER A 372 -16.09 -23.26 -0.06
N LYS A 373 -15.54 -23.20 1.15
CA LYS A 373 -16.10 -23.83 2.37
C LYS A 373 -16.93 -22.88 3.24
N VAL A 374 -16.77 -21.58 3.07
CA VAL A 374 -17.46 -20.56 3.87
C VAL A 374 -18.47 -19.75 3.05
N SER A 375 -19.59 -19.41 3.69
CA SER A 375 -20.58 -18.45 3.19
C SER A 375 -21.24 -17.76 4.37
N HIS A 376 -21.15 -16.44 4.44
CA HIS A 376 -21.66 -15.64 5.55
C HIS A 376 -21.93 -14.20 5.12
N GLU A 377 -22.85 -13.50 5.80
CA GLU A 377 -23.35 -12.22 5.32
C GLU A 377 -22.27 -11.13 5.26
N ASN A 378 -21.34 -11.14 6.21
CA ASN A 378 -20.22 -10.20 6.30
C ASN A 378 -18.90 -10.72 5.68
N LEU A 379 -18.95 -11.71 4.79
CA LEU A 379 -17.83 -12.11 3.93
C LEU A 379 -18.16 -11.78 2.47
N VAL A 380 -17.15 -11.50 1.63
CA VAL A 380 -17.33 -11.33 0.18
C VAL A 380 -17.51 -12.70 -0.46
N MET A 381 -18.63 -12.90 -1.15
CA MET A 381 -18.97 -14.18 -1.78
C MET A 381 -18.10 -14.44 -3.02
N LEU A 382 -17.38 -15.57 -3.02
CA LEU A 382 -16.73 -16.12 -4.22
C LEU A 382 -17.78 -16.82 -5.09
N LEU A 383 -17.97 -16.26 -6.29
CA LEU A 383 -18.88 -16.73 -7.32
C LEU A 383 -18.22 -17.71 -8.30
N GLY A 384 -16.90 -17.74 -8.38
CA GLY A 384 -16.24 -18.69 -9.26
C GLY A 384 -14.78 -18.42 -9.56
N THR A 385 -14.22 -19.25 -10.42
CA THR A 385 -12.84 -19.14 -10.90
C THR A 385 -12.77 -19.19 -12.42
N CYS A 386 -11.70 -18.65 -12.97
CA CYS A 386 -11.31 -18.89 -14.35
C CYS A 386 -9.83 -19.27 -14.37
N ARG A 387 -9.53 -20.37 -15.04
CA ARG A 387 -8.18 -20.93 -15.22
C ARG A 387 -7.98 -21.19 -16.70
N GLU A 388 -7.32 -20.27 -17.39
CA GLU A 388 -7.06 -20.39 -18.83
C GLU A 388 -5.55 -20.35 -19.12
N ALA A 389 -5.04 -21.43 -19.70
CA ALA A 389 -3.61 -21.75 -19.78
C ALA A 389 -2.91 -21.73 -18.40
N THR A 390 -1.64 -22.10 -18.36
CA THR A 390 -0.83 -22.13 -17.12
C THR A 390 -0.46 -20.75 -16.57
N ARG A 391 -1.14 -19.68 -17.01
CA ARG A 391 -0.75 -18.28 -16.73
C ARG A 391 -1.88 -17.35 -16.33
N ARG A 392 -3.16 -17.61 -16.66
CA ARG A 392 -4.28 -16.70 -16.30
C ARG A 392 -5.13 -17.31 -15.19
N LEU A 393 -4.98 -16.77 -13.99
CA LEU A 393 -5.80 -17.08 -12.80
C LEU A 393 -6.69 -15.88 -12.48
N LEU A 394 -8.00 -16.04 -12.59
CA LEU A 394 -8.97 -15.00 -12.23
C LEU A 394 -9.96 -15.55 -11.20
N LEU A 395 -10.29 -14.74 -10.20
CA LEU A 395 -11.35 -14.99 -9.23
C LEU A 395 -12.52 -14.06 -9.49
N VAL A 396 -13.74 -14.61 -9.42
CA VAL A 396 -14.99 -13.90 -9.67
C VAL A 396 -15.75 -13.81 -8.37
N TYR A 397 -16.07 -12.59 -7.93
CA TYR A 397 -16.80 -12.30 -6.70
C TYR A 397 -18.06 -11.51 -6.99
N GLU A 398 -18.94 -11.45 -5.99
CA GLU A 398 -20.00 -10.45 -5.96
C GLU A 398 -19.44 -9.02 -5.99
N TYR A 399 -20.10 -8.14 -6.74
CA TYR A 399 -19.76 -6.73 -6.69
C TYR A 399 -20.34 -6.06 -5.44
N VAL A 400 -19.47 -5.75 -4.47
CA VAL A 400 -19.84 -4.89 -3.34
C VAL A 400 -19.78 -3.43 -3.80
N CYS A 401 -20.95 -2.78 -3.86
CA CYS A 401 -21.06 -1.34 -4.13
C CYS A 401 -20.32 -0.50 -3.08
N HIS A 402 -20.08 0.79 -3.33
CA HIS A 402 -19.49 1.76 -2.38
C HIS A 402 -18.03 1.51 -1.91
N GLY A 403 -17.46 0.33 -2.17
CA GLY A 403 -16.00 0.08 -2.16
C GLY A 403 -15.38 -0.18 -0.78
N SER A 404 -14.06 -0.02 -0.67
CA SER A 404 -13.31 -0.32 0.56
C SER A 404 -13.43 0.79 1.63
N LEU A 405 -13.47 0.39 2.90
CA LEU A 405 -13.55 1.25 4.08
C LEU A 405 -12.43 2.31 4.12
N GLU A 406 -11.23 1.98 3.66
CA GLU A 406 -10.10 2.92 3.52
C GLU A 406 -10.48 4.20 2.76
N LYS A 407 -11.28 4.09 1.68
CA LYS A 407 -11.72 5.24 0.87
C LYS A 407 -12.62 6.20 1.67
N HIS A 408 -13.32 5.68 2.69
CA HIS A 408 -14.25 6.44 3.55
C HIS A 408 -13.59 6.99 4.81
N LEU A 409 -12.52 6.34 5.29
CA LEU A 409 -11.72 6.81 6.44
C LEU A 409 -10.73 7.92 6.05
N SER A 410 -10.30 7.99 4.79
CA SER A 410 -9.37 9.01 4.30
C SER A 410 -9.76 10.43 4.74
N ARG A 411 -8.75 11.21 5.18
CA ARG A 411 -8.91 12.65 5.46
C ARG A 411 -9.38 13.47 4.24
N THR A 412 -9.21 12.93 3.03
CA THR A 412 -9.69 13.54 1.77
C THR A 412 -11.14 13.17 1.41
N ALA A 413 -11.81 12.32 2.20
CA ALA A 413 -13.21 11.98 1.98
C ALA A 413 -14.10 13.22 2.19
N ARG A 414 -14.96 13.55 1.20
CA ARG A 414 -15.82 14.75 1.22
C ARG A 414 -16.79 14.82 2.40
N ARG A 415 -17.15 13.68 2.98
CA ARG A 415 -17.95 13.57 4.20
C ARG A 415 -17.38 12.43 5.05
N PRO A 416 -17.16 12.61 6.35
CA PRO A 416 -16.76 11.52 7.24
C PRO A 416 -17.90 10.51 7.40
N LEU A 417 -17.58 9.27 7.77
CA LEU A 417 -18.56 8.34 8.32
C LEU A 417 -19.09 8.89 9.66
N SER A 418 -20.41 8.89 9.86
CA SER A 418 -21.02 9.19 11.17
C SER A 418 -20.71 8.09 12.19
N TRP A 419 -20.86 8.41 13.48
CA TRP A 419 -20.61 7.46 14.57
C TRP A 419 -21.40 6.16 14.44
N GLU A 420 -22.71 6.25 14.24
CA GLU A 420 -23.63 5.11 14.00
C GLU A 420 -23.12 4.18 12.88
N LYS A 421 -22.64 4.75 11.76
CA LYS A 421 -22.10 3.99 10.63
C LYS A 421 -20.79 3.29 10.98
N ARG A 422 -19.92 3.94 11.75
CA ARG A 422 -18.67 3.34 12.25
C ARG A 422 -18.97 2.15 13.17
N MET A 423 -19.94 2.28 14.07
CA MET A 423 -20.40 1.20 14.95
C MET A 423 -21.04 0.04 14.17
N LYS A 424 -21.90 0.34 13.19
CA LYS A 424 -22.50 -0.68 12.30
C LYS A 424 -21.44 -1.48 11.55
N ILE A 425 -20.45 -0.80 10.96
CA ILE A 425 -19.32 -1.43 10.26
C ILE A 425 -18.47 -2.26 11.23
N ALA A 426 -18.18 -1.75 12.43
CA ALA A 426 -17.42 -2.48 13.46
C ALA A 426 -18.12 -3.80 13.85
N ARG A 427 -19.44 -3.76 14.10
CA ARG A 427 -20.25 -4.94 14.42
C ARG A 427 -20.26 -5.97 13.28
N GLY A 428 -20.47 -5.54 12.03
CA GLY A 428 -20.46 -6.44 10.88
C GLY A 428 -19.09 -7.07 10.61
N VAL A 429 -18.00 -6.32 10.77
CA VAL A 429 -16.63 -6.84 10.70
C VAL A 429 -16.37 -7.85 11.82
N ALA A 430 -16.83 -7.56 13.04
CA ALA A 430 -16.70 -8.48 14.18
C ALA A 430 -17.43 -9.80 13.93
N ARG A 431 -18.67 -9.75 13.41
CA ARG A 431 -19.47 -10.92 13.04
C ARG A 431 -18.80 -11.76 11.94
N GLY A 432 -18.33 -11.12 10.87
CA GLY A 432 -17.59 -11.81 9.81
C GLY A 432 -16.32 -12.50 10.32
N LEU A 433 -15.58 -11.87 11.23
CA LEU A 433 -14.33 -12.44 11.76
C LEU A 433 -14.56 -13.52 12.82
N GLN A 434 -15.60 -13.40 13.65
CA GLN A 434 -16.04 -14.44 14.59
C GLN A 434 -16.41 -15.72 13.84
N TYR A 435 -17.23 -15.62 12.79
CA TYR A 435 -17.59 -16.76 11.95
C TYR A 435 -16.37 -17.46 11.32
N LEU A 436 -15.36 -16.70 10.85
CA LEU A 436 -14.11 -17.29 10.36
C LEU A 436 -13.36 -18.04 11.46
N HIS A 437 -13.25 -17.45 12.66
CA HIS A 437 -12.53 -18.04 13.79
C HIS A 437 -13.17 -19.33 14.30
N GLU A 438 -14.50 -19.41 14.31
CA GLU A 438 -15.25 -20.63 14.64
C GLU A 438 -15.06 -21.74 13.61
N ASN A 439 -14.94 -21.37 12.33
CA ASN A 439 -14.54 -22.29 11.24
C ASN A 439 -13.02 -22.56 11.20
N ASN A 440 -12.29 -22.19 12.26
CA ASN A 440 -10.85 -22.35 12.40
C ASN A 440 -10.00 -21.68 11.29
N ILE A 441 -10.52 -20.63 10.65
CA ILE A 441 -9.84 -19.85 9.61
C ILE A 441 -9.28 -18.55 10.20
N ILE A 442 -8.03 -18.25 9.89
CA ILE A 442 -7.33 -17.00 10.26
C ILE A 442 -7.10 -16.20 8.97
N HIS A 443 -7.50 -14.93 8.94
CA HIS A 443 -7.50 -14.09 7.75
C HIS A 443 -6.11 -13.50 7.43
N ARG A 444 -5.35 -13.09 8.44
CA ARG A 444 -3.94 -12.64 8.36
C ARG A 444 -3.64 -11.33 7.59
N ASP A 445 -4.63 -10.70 6.95
CA ASP A 445 -4.51 -9.34 6.38
C ASP A 445 -5.78 -8.50 6.66
N MET A 446 -6.22 -8.48 7.93
CA MET A 446 -7.35 -7.64 8.37
C MET A 446 -6.97 -6.16 8.36
N ARG A 447 -7.63 -5.37 7.50
CA ARG A 447 -7.36 -3.92 7.30
C ARG A 447 -8.51 -3.22 6.55
N PRO A 448 -8.62 -1.88 6.58
CA PRO A 448 -9.71 -1.15 5.91
C PRO A 448 -9.74 -1.26 4.38
N ASN A 449 -8.65 -1.66 3.73
CA ASN A 449 -8.67 -1.94 2.29
C ASN A 449 -9.41 -3.24 1.95
N ASN A 450 -9.39 -4.22 2.86
CA ASN A 450 -9.94 -5.56 2.66
C ASN A 450 -11.36 -5.68 3.27
N ILE A 451 -11.83 -4.62 3.92
CA ILE A 451 -13.22 -4.44 4.37
C ILE A 451 -13.94 -3.63 3.30
N LEU A 452 -14.79 -4.29 2.52
CA LEU A 452 -15.72 -3.61 1.60
C LEU A 452 -16.99 -3.22 2.37
N ILE A 453 -17.62 -2.10 2.03
CA ILE A 453 -18.87 -1.66 2.65
C ILE A 453 -19.90 -1.30 1.57
N THR A 454 -21.18 -1.61 1.75
CA THR A 454 -22.24 -1.17 0.83
C THR A 454 -22.61 0.31 1.01
N HIS A 455 -23.52 0.86 0.19
CA HIS A 455 -24.10 2.19 0.47
C HIS A 455 -24.95 2.20 1.75
N ASP A 456 -25.49 1.05 2.14
CA ASP A 456 -26.22 0.82 3.40
C ASP A 456 -25.27 0.58 4.59
N TYR A 457 -23.96 0.69 4.36
CA TYR A 457 -22.89 0.48 5.33
C TYR A 457 -22.82 -0.93 5.93
N GLU A 458 -23.33 -1.94 5.19
CA GLU A 458 -23.08 -3.34 5.50
C GLU A 458 -21.65 -3.71 5.10
N SER A 459 -20.86 -4.19 6.05
CA SER A 459 -19.45 -4.56 5.84
C SER A 459 -19.28 -6.00 5.36
N ARG A 460 -18.32 -6.24 4.47
CA ARG A 460 -17.92 -7.57 3.97
C ARG A 460 -16.41 -7.71 3.91
N LEU A 461 -15.87 -8.76 4.52
CA LEU A 461 -14.45 -9.10 4.50
C LEU A 461 -14.07 -9.78 3.18
N GLY A 462 -13.03 -9.30 2.51
CA GLY A 462 -12.50 -9.83 1.27
C GLY A 462 -10.99 -10.06 1.33
N ASP A 463 -10.44 -10.57 0.23
CA ASP A 463 -9.00 -10.82 0.05
C ASP A 463 -8.40 -11.90 0.97
N PHE A 464 -8.82 -13.15 0.73
CA PHE A 464 -8.42 -14.30 1.53
C PHE A 464 -7.14 -14.97 1.03
N GLY A 465 -6.36 -14.32 0.16
CA GLY A 465 -5.13 -14.88 -0.42
C GLY A 465 -4.08 -15.29 0.62
N LEU A 466 -4.04 -14.64 1.78
CA LEU A 466 -3.14 -14.97 2.89
C LEU A 466 -3.79 -15.84 3.99
N ALA A 467 -5.09 -16.10 3.90
CA ALA A 467 -5.85 -16.83 4.92
C ALA A 467 -5.41 -18.30 5.01
N ARG A 468 -5.56 -18.90 6.20
CA ARG A 468 -5.22 -20.30 6.49
C ARG A 468 -6.14 -20.93 7.53
N THR A 469 -6.20 -22.25 7.56
CA THR A 469 -6.79 -23.00 8.68
C THR A 469 -5.77 -23.17 9.82
N GLN A 470 -6.25 -23.28 11.06
CA GLN A 470 -5.40 -23.44 12.25
C GLN A 470 -4.59 -24.74 12.28
N TYR A 471 -5.01 -25.77 11.53
CA TYR A 471 -4.40 -27.10 11.52
C TYR A 471 -3.27 -27.26 10.48
N GLU A 472 -2.96 -26.24 9.67
CA GLU A 472 -1.83 -26.25 8.73
C GLU A 472 -0.48 -25.95 9.42
N ASP A 473 0.00 -26.94 10.17
CA ASP A 473 1.31 -27.14 10.82
C ASP A 473 2.01 -25.96 11.54
N SER A 474 2.37 -26.22 12.80
CA SER A 474 2.90 -25.30 13.80
C SER A 474 4.39 -24.94 13.67
N ALA A 475 4.97 -25.05 12.47
CA ALA A 475 6.32 -24.55 12.19
C ALA A 475 6.33 -23.02 12.04
N GLU A 476 7.47 -22.37 12.28
CA GLU A 476 7.64 -20.91 12.22
C GLU A 476 7.14 -20.34 10.86
N THR A 477 5.96 -19.75 10.87
CA THR A 477 5.32 -19.35 9.61
C THR A 477 5.95 -18.07 9.08
N ARG A 478 6.19 -18.02 7.77
CA ARG A 478 6.64 -16.80 7.08
C ARG A 478 5.72 -15.63 7.45
N VAL A 479 6.31 -14.57 8.00
CA VAL A 479 5.60 -13.31 8.29
C VAL A 479 5.13 -12.69 6.96
N VAL A 480 3.83 -12.49 6.84
CA VAL A 480 3.12 -11.91 5.68
C VAL A 480 1.92 -11.10 6.19
N GLY A 481 1.42 -10.18 5.37
CA GLY A 481 0.34 -9.26 5.74
C GLY A 481 0.82 -7.81 5.79
N THR A 482 -0.08 -6.88 6.09
CA THR A 482 0.19 -5.44 6.02
C THR A 482 0.79 -4.86 7.31
N LEU A 483 1.86 -4.09 7.15
CA LEU A 483 2.48 -3.27 8.19
C LEU A 483 1.50 -2.38 8.95
N GLY A 484 1.75 -2.21 10.26
CA GLY A 484 0.88 -1.47 11.17
C GLY A 484 -0.29 -2.30 11.73
N TYR A 485 -0.68 -3.39 11.07
CA TYR A 485 -1.74 -4.32 11.52
C TYR A 485 -1.19 -5.62 12.12
N LEU A 486 0.09 -5.95 11.87
CA LEU A 486 0.73 -7.15 12.39
C LEU A 486 0.79 -7.15 13.93
N ALA A 487 0.34 -8.25 14.53
CA ALA A 487 0.41 -8.47 15.97
C ALA A 487 1.88 -8.65 16.43
N PRO A 488 2.27 -8.15 17.63
CA PRO A 488 3.66 -8.18 18.07
C PRO A 488 4.29 -9.56 18.11
N GLU A 489 3.57 -10.59 18.58
CA GLU A 489 4.04 -11.98 18.61
C GLU A 489 4.20 -12.60 17.22
N TYR A 490 3.39 -12.16 16.25
CA TYR A 490 3.46 -12.65 14.89
C TYR A 490 4.65 -12.02 14.15
N ALA A 491 4.86 -10.72 14.40
CA ALA A 491 6.02 -9.96 13.96
C ALA A 491 7.35 -10.45 14.58
N GLU A 492 7.38 -10.65 15.90
CA GLU A 492 8.57 -11.04 16.66
C GLU A 492 8.93 -12.52 16.48
N PHE A 493 7.94 -13.43 16.37
CA PHE A 493 8.15 -14.88 16.45
C PHE A 493 7.47 -15.72 15.36
N GLY A 494 6.84 -15.12 14.34
CA GLY A 494 6.14 -15.88 13.28
C GLY A 494 4.91 -16.67 13.75
N LYS A 495 4.44 -16.43 14.98
CA LYS A 495 3.32 -17.15 15.62
C LYS A 495 1.96 -16.65 15.12
N VAL A 496 1.28 -17.49 14.34
CA VAL A 496 -0.07 -17.23 13.80
C VAL A 496 -1.13 -17.86 14.71
N SER A 497 -2.22 -17.13 14.97
CA SER A 497 -3.39 -17.62 15.71
C SER A 497 -4.59 -16.72 15.40
N THR A 498 -5.82 -17.10 15.76
CA THR A 498 -6.99 -16.20 15.67
C THR A 498 -6.77 -14.86 16.40
N LYS A 499 -5.95 -14.86 17.46
CA LYS A 499 -5.57 -13.65 18.21
C LYS A 499 -4.73 -12.65 17.41
N THR A 500 -4.11 -13.04 16.28
CA THR A 500 -3.43 -12.08 15.39
C THR A 500 -4.42 -11.22 14.64
N ASP A 501 -5.54 -11.81 14.20
CA ASP A 501 -6.62 -11.05 13.55
C ASP A 501 -7.36 -10.16 14.56
N VAL A 502 -7.54 -10.61 15.82
CA VAL A 502 -8.11 -9.78 16.90
C VAL A 502 -7.29 -8.50 17.10
N TYR A 503 -5.95 -8.61 17.10
CA TYR A 503 -5.08 -7.44 17.21
C TYR A 503 -5.26 -6.49 16.00
N ALA A 504 -5.23 -7.03 14.79
CA ALA A 504 -5.44 -6.25 13.57
C ALA A 504 -6.83 -5.57 13.54
N PHE A 505 -7.87 -6.25 14.01
CA PHE A 505 -9.20 -5.66 14.21
C PHE A 505 -9.18 -4.52 15.25
N GLY A 506 -8.43 -4.66 16.35
CA GLY A 506 -8.19 -3.56 17.29
C GLY A 506 -7.54 -2.33 16.65
N VAL A 507 -6.66 -2.51 15.64
CA VAL A 507 -6.12 -1.40 14.84
C VAL A 507 -7.20 -0.78 13.95
N VAL A 508 -8.06 -1.59 13.30
CA VAL A 508 -9.20 -1.09 12.51
C VAL A 508 -10.18 -0.29 13.38
N LEU A 509 -10.47 -0.75 14.61
CA LEU A 509 -11.29 -0.01 15.57
C LEU A 509 -10.65 1.33 15.96
N LEU A 510 -9.33 1.40 16.19
CA LEU A 510 -8.64 2.67 16.39
C LEU A 510 -8.80 3.62 15.19
N GLN A 511 -8.71 3.12 13.96
CA GLN A 511 -8.92 3.95 12.77
C GLN A 511 -10.38 4.40 12.63
N LEU A 512 -11.35 3.56 13.04
CA LEU A 512 -12.76 3.94 13.09
C LEU A 512 -13.01 5.01 14.15
N ILE A 513 -12.36 4.98 15.32
CA ILE A 513 -12.49 6.04 16.34
C ILE A 513 -11.82 7.33 15.87
N THR A 514 -10.52 7.25 15.51
CA THR A 514 -9.65 8.40 15.24
C THR A 514 -9.83 9.04 13.86
N GLY A 515 -10.34 8.29 12.87
CA GLY A 515 -10.36 8.73 11.47
C GLY A 515 -8.97 8.85 10.83
N LEU A 516 -7.94 8.27 11.46
CA LEU A 516 -6.54 8.32 11.02
C LEU A 516 -6.14 7.05 10.25
N ARG A 517 -5.11 7.16 9.42
CA ARG A 517 -4.47 6.01 8.75
C ARG A 517 -3.18 5.64 9.45
N THR A 518 -2.80 4.36 9.40
CA THR A 518 -1.54 3.86 9.99
C THR A 518 -0.27 4.51 9.41
N THR A 519 -0.38 5.22 8.29
CA THR A 519 0.72 5.92 7.59
C THR A 519 0.70 7.44 7.73
N ASP A 520 -0.22 8.03 8.51
CA ASP A 520 -0.29 9.49 8.65
C ASP A 520 0.89 10.02 9.49
N MET A 521 1.47 11.16 9.07
CA MET A 521 2.77 11.66 9.57
C MET A 521 2.72 12.19 11.01
N ILE A 522 1.53 12.42 11.56
CA ILE A 522 1.27 12.95 12.91
C ILE A 522 1.80 12.06 14.05
N PHE A 523 2.20 10.82 13.76
CA PHE A 523 2.78 9.93 14.77
C PHE A 523 4.28 10.14 15.01
N GLU A 524 4.93 11.04 14.27
CA GLU A 524 6.35 11.42 14.46
C GLU A 524 7.31 10.22 14.44
N GLY A 525 7.03 9.24 13.56
CA GLY A 525 7.80 7.99 13.45
C GLY A 525 7.35 6.86 14.36
N LYS A 526 6.35 7.07 15.21
CA LYS A 526 5.63 5.99 15.93
C LYS A 526 4.60 5.33 15.01
N SER A 527 4.10 4.16 15.38
CA SER A 527 2.90 3.57 14.77
C SER A 527 1.62 4.19 15.38
N LEU A 528 0.47 4.07 14.70
CA LEU A 528 -0.85 4.48 15.23
C LEU A 528 -1.10 3.93 16.64
N VAL A 529 -0.81 2.63 16.87
CA VAL A 529 -0.94 1.99 18.19
C VAL A 529 0.06 2.57 19.20
N GLY A 530 1.27 2.91 18.78
CA GLY A 530 2.28 3.54 19.64
C GLY A 530 1.93 4.97 20.05
N TRP A 531 1.31 5.73 19.15
CA TRP A 531 0.77 7.08 19.42
C TRP A 531 -0.48 7.04 20.30
N ALA A 532 -1.43 6.14 20.03
CA ALA A 532 -2.67 6.04 20.80
C ALA A 532 -2.46 5.46 22.22
N ARG A 533 -1.38 4.70 22.47
CA ARG A 533 -1.14 4.02 23.74
C ARG A 533 -1.22 4.90 25.01
N PRO A 534 -0.58 6.08 25.09
CA PRO A 534 -0.77 7.00 26.22
C PRO A 534 -2.24 7.44 26.36
N LEU A 535 -2.88 7.90 25.28
CA LEU A 535 -4.27 8.36 25.29
C LEU A 535 -5.25 7.28 25.77
N LEU A 536 -5.06 6.03 25.33
CA LEU A 536 -5.82 4.87 25.79
C LEU A 536 -5.60 4.54 27.27
N LYS A 537 -4.38 4.74 27.79
CA LYS A 537 -4.03 4.50 29.21
C LYS A 537 -4.63 5.59 30.11
N GLU A 538 -4.57 6.84 29.66
CA GLU A 538 -5.04 8.03 30.38
C GLU A 538 -6.56 8.26 30.19
N ARG A 539 -7.22 7.44 29.35
CA ARG A 539 -8.63 7.59 28.94
C ARG A 539 -8.94 8.98 28.35
N ASN A 540 -7.95 9.58 27.68
CA ASN A 540 -8.10 10.87 27.00
C ASN A 540 -8.83 10.65 25.66
N TYR A 541 -10.16 10.59 25.74
CA TYR A 541 -11.04 10.40 24.59
C TYR A 541 -11.12 11.62 23.64
N PRO A 542 -11.10 12.89 24.11
CA PRO A 542 -11.13 14.07 23.24
C PRO A 542 -9.98 14.12 22.22
N ASP A 543 -8.75 13.77 22.63
CA ASP A 543 -7.59 13.74 21.73
C ASP A 543 -7.52 12.46 20.87
N LEU A 544 -8.37 11.46 21.16
CA LEU A 544 -8.43 10.18 20.45
C LEU A 544 -9.52 10.15 19.36
N ILE A 545 -10.64 10.82 19.55
CA ILE A 545 -11.76 10.81 18.57
C ILE A 545 -11.45 11.66 17.33
N ASP A 546 -11.93 11.22 16.17
CA ASP A 546 -11.90 11.99 14.93
C ASP A 546 -12.59 13.36 15.14
N PRO A 547 -11.87 14.50 15.02
CA PRO A 547 -12.43 15.83 15.27
C PRO A 547 -13.66 16.16 14.40
N ARG A 548 -13.83 15.46 13.26
CA ARG A 548 -14.97 15.64 12.35
C ARG A 548 -16.28 15.04 12.87
N ILE A 549 -16.25 14.25 13.95
CA ILE A 549 -17.42 13.67 14.62
C ILE A 549 -17.37 13.81 16.15
N ALA A 550 -16.46 14.63 16.68
CA ALA A 550 -16.30 14.85 18.12
C ALA A 550 -17.60 15.32 18.80
N ASP A 551 -18.40 16.16 18.13
CA ASP A 551 -19.69 16.64 18.66
C ASP A 551 -20.89 15.74 18.29
N CYS A 552 -20.65 14.60 17.63
CA CYS A 552 -21.69 13.75 17.02
C CYS A 552 -21.42 12.25 17.22
N HIS A 553 -21.13 11.86 18.46
CA HIS A 553 -20.92 10.47 18.87
C HIS A 553 -21.67 10.14 20.17
N ASP A 554 -21.91 8.86 20.42
CA ASP A 554 -22.41 8.39 21.70
C ASP A 554 -21.23 8.09 22.64
N PHE A 555 -21.19 8.77 23.80
CA PHE A 555 -20.09 8.68 24.75
C PHE A 555 -19.97 7.29 25.41
N TYR A 556 -21.10 6.62 25.65
CA TYR A 556 -21.13 5.28 26.25
C TYR A 556 -20.62 4.23 25.26
N GLN A 557 -21.06 4.30 24.00
CA GLN A 557 -20.54 3.47 22.93
C GLN A 557 -19.05 3.73 22.68
N LEU A 558 -18.58 4.99 22.72
CA LEU A 558 -17.16 5.31 22.58
C LEU A 558 -16.33 4.71 23.71
N PHE A 559 -16.76 4.88 24.97
CA PHE A 559 -16.10 4.29 26.14
C PHE A 559 -15.88 2.78 25.97
N TRP A 560 -16.93 2.05 25.58
CA TRP A 560 -16.84 0.60 25.40
C TRP A 560 -16.08 0.17 24.15
N MET A 561 -16.19 0.92 23.04
CA MET A 561 -15.38 0.67 21.84
C MET A 561 -13.87 0.84 22.15
N VAL A 562 -13.52 1.81 23.01
CA VAL A 562 -12.14 2.01 23.51
C VAL A 562 -11.70 0.88 24.44
N ASP A 563 -12.57 0.38 25.33
CA ASP A 563 -12.25 -0.79 26.16
C ASP A 563 -12.02 -2.05 25.32
N VAL A 564 -12.87 -2.30 24.30
CA VAL A 564 -12.67 -3.37 23.31
C VAL A 564 -11.34 -3.19 22.56
N VAL A 565 -10.99 -1.97 22.14
CA VAL A 565 -9.67 -1.67 21.54
C VAL A 565 -8.52 -2.06 22.47
N VAL A 566 -8.57 -1.66 23.75
CA VAL A 566 -7.52 -1.98 24.74
C VAL A 566 -7.42 -3.50 24.98
N LYS A 567 -8.55 -4.21 25.01
CA LYS A 567 -8.61 -5.67 25.13
C LYS A 567 -8.09 -6.38 23.87
N CYS A 568 -8.33 -5.86 22.67
CA CYS A 568 -7.80 -6.38 21.40
C CYS A 568 -6.29 -6.14 21.25
N LEU A 569 -5.76 -5.00 21.72
CA LEU A 569 -4.38 -4.59 21.53
C LEU A 569 -3.40 -5.02 22.64
N ARG A 570 -3.81 -5.90 23.58
CA ARG A 570 -2.92 -6.46 24.61
C ARG A 570 -1.71 -7.17 23.97
N LYS A 571 -0.49 -6.95 24.50
CA LYS A 571 0.73 -7.59 23.95
C LYS A 571 0.66 -9.12 24.05
N ASP A 572 0.27 -9.67 25.21
CA ASP A 572 0.07 -11.12 25.38
C ASP A 572 -1.21 -11.58 24.63
N PRO A 573 -1.11 -12.48 23.62
CA PRO A 573 -2.26 -12.96 22.86
C PRO A 573 -3.28 -13.72 23.70
N ARG A 574 -2.84 -14.37 24.80
CA ARG A 574 -3.71 -15.11 25.71
C ARG A 574 -4.66 -14.16 26.45
N LYS A 575 -4.17 -12.96 26.80
CA LYS A 575 -4.94 -11.88 27.45
C LYS A 575 -5.83 -11.08 26.49
N ARG A 576 -5.75 -11.30 25.17
CA ARG A 576 -6.67 -10.67 24.21
C ARG A 576 -8.05 -11.30 24.30
N ILE A 577 -9.08 -10.48 24.14
CA ILE A 577 -10.48 -10.90 23.98
C ILE A 577 -10.65 -11.82 22.74
N THR A 578 -11.73 -12.62 22.69
CA THR A 578 -12.11 -13.43 21.52
C THR A 578 -13.11 -12.68 20.65
N MET A 579 -13.19 -12.98 19.35
CA MET A 579 -14.15 -12.30 18.46
C MET A 579 -15.61 -12.56 18.84
N THR A 580 -15.93 -13.70 19.46
CA THR A 580 -17.25 -13.98 20.07
C THR A 580 -17.59 -12.93 21.12
N LYS A 581 -16.73 -12.72 22.13
CA LYS A 581 -16.95 -11.69 23.16
C LYS A 581 -16.98 -10.27 22.58
N VAL A 582 -16.15 -9.98 21.57
CA VAL A 582 -16.20 -8.69 20.86
C VAL A 582 -17.56 -8.46 20.19
N LEU A 583 -18.14 -9.49 19.58
CA LEU A 583 -19.47 -9.40 18.97
C LEU A 583 -20.57 -9.24 20.03
N GLU A 584 -20.47 -9.93 21.17
CA GLU A 584 -21.36 -9.73 22.33
C GLU A 584 -21.35 -8.25 22.79
N TYR A 585 -20.17 -7.64 22.96
CA TYR A 585 -20.06 -6.19 23.26
C TYR A 585 -20.78 -5.34 22.21
N PHE A 586 -20.56 -5.57 20.91
CA PHE A 586 -21.18 -4.76 19.85
C PHE A 586 -22.69 -4.98 19.71
N ASN A 587 -23.21 -6.18 20.00
CA ASN A 587 -24.65 -6.42 20.02
C ASN A 587 -25.29 -5.69 21.22
N TYR A 588 -24.72 -5.84 22.42
CA TYR A 588 -25.20 -5.15 23.63
C TYR A 588 -25.26 -3.62 23.45
N LEU A 589 -24.21 -3.01 22.89
CA LEU A 589 -24.13 -1.55 22.67
C LEU A 589 -25.10 -1.00 21.60
N MET A 590 -25.63 -1.85 20.73
CA MET A 590 -26.43 -1.46 19.57
C MET A 590 -27.91 -1.84 19.71
N ASP A 591 -28.17 -3.00 20.32
CA ASP A 591 -29.50 -3.62 20.38
C ASP A 591 -30.09 -3.63 21.81
N GLY A 592 -29.26 -3.38 22.84
CA GLY A 592 -29.70 -3.17 24.23
C GLY A 592 -30.21 -4.40 25.00
N ASP A 593 -30.13 -5.60 24.42
CA ASP A 593 -30.73 -6.83 24.96
C ASP A 593 -29.80 -7.61 25.94
N PRO A 594 -30.25 -7.91 27.17
CA PRO A 594 -29.43 -8.60 28.19
C PRO A 594 -29.61 -10.13 28.20
N THR A 595 -29.77 -10.78 27.05
CA THR A 595 -29.99 -12.25 26.97
C THR A 595 -28.77 -13.13 27.31
N GLY A 596 -27.60 -12.53 27.55
CA GLY A 596 -26.42 -13.19 28.13
C GLY A 596 -26.16 -12.72 29.56
N ASN A 597 -25.91 -13.65 30.49
CA ASN A 597 -25.58 -13.38 31.89
C ASN A 597 -24.39 -12.41 32.04
N SER A 598 -24.70 -11.12 32.19
CA SER A 598 -23.77 -10.01 32.01
C SER A 598 -23.48 -9.29 33.34
N LYS A 599 -22.73 -9.95 34.23
CA LYS A 599 -22.11 -9.26 35.39
C LYS A 599 -20.80 -8.55 35.01
N ASP A 600 -19.99 -9.19 34.15
CA ASP A 600 -18.70 -8.71 33.64
C ASP A 600 -18.72 -7.38 32.84
N PHE A 601 -19.89 -6.80 32.57
CA PHE A 601 -20.07 -5.62 31.72
C PHE A 601 -20.54 -4.38 32.50
N SER A 602 -20.54 -4.43 33.84
CA SER A 602 -20.73 -3.22 34.63
C SER A 602 -19.51 -2.29 34.48
N PRO A 603 -19.69 -0.99 34.16
CA PRO A 603 -18.58 -0.03 34.17
C PRO A 603 -17.83 -0.04 35.51
N ALA A 604 -18.55 -0.28 36.62
CA ALA A 604 -18.04 -0.28 37.99
C ALA A 604 -16.83 -1.21 38.22
N GLU A 605 -16.81 -2.39 37.59
CA GLU A 605 -15.72 -3.37 37.78
C GLU A 605 -14.49 -3.04 36.91
N SER A 606 -14.70 -2.33 35.79
CA SER A 606 -13.64 -1.89 34.87
C SER A 606 -12.77 -0.73 35.41
N PHE A 607 -13.09 -0.20 36.60
CA PHE A 607 -12.31 0.84 37.29
C PHE A 607 -11.18 0.30 38.17
N THR A 608 -11.01 -1.03 38.29
CA THR A 608 -9.89 -1.61 39.06
C THR A 608 -8.55 -1.41 38.33
N PRO A 609 -7.56 -0.70 38.93
CA PRO A 609 -6.25 -0.57 38.31
C PRO A 609 -5.51 -1.91 38.40
N THR A 610 -5.25 -2.56 37.27
CA THR A 610 -4.37 -3.74 37.25
C THR A 610 -2.92 -3.29 37.45
N ASN A 611 -2.45 -3.32 38.70
CA ASN A 611 -1.02 -3.31 38.99
C ASN A 611 -0.37 -4.57 38.38
N GLY A 612 0.60 -4.40 37.48
CA GLY A 612 1.27 -5.50 36.76
C GLY A 612 1.77 -5.09 35.37
#